data_AF-X1UFG4-F1
#
_entry.id   AF-X1UFG4-F1
#
_cell.length_a   1.000
_cell.length_b   1.000
_cell.length_c   1.000
_cell.angle_alpha   90.00
_cell.angle_beta   90.00
_cell.angle_gamma   90.00
#
_symmetry.space_group_name_H-M   'P 1'
#
loop_
_entity.id
_entity.type
_entity.pdbx_description
1 polymer ?
#
loop_
_entity_poly.entity_id
_entity_poly.type
_entity_poly.pdbx_seq_one_letter_code
_entity_poly.pdbx_strand_id
1 'polypeptide(L)'
;MRERIRLLISPKSLEEAKVVVQHKYVDYLDCKNPIEGSLGANFPWIIMKMKSLISPSSSQLLSATIGDFPNLPGSASLAALGAAVSGADIIKIGLKESTTEEDCIYLMKGVVKAVKTYNKNIKIVVAG
;
A
#
# COMPACT_ATOMS: atom_id res chain seq x y z
N MET A 1 2.60 13.53 25.75
CA MET A 1 2.58 14.01 24.34
C MET A 1 1.19 13.78 23.80
N ARG A 2 0.53 14.78 23.21
CA ARG A 2 -0.76 14.55 22.53
C ARG A 2 -0.49 13.70 21.29
N GLU A 3 -1.23 12.61 21.11
CA GLU A 3 -1.18 11.84 19.87
C GLU A 3 -1.61 12.75 18.72
N ARG A 4 -0.70 13.00 17.77
CA ARG A 4 -1.00 13.76 16.56
C ARG A 4 -1.51 12.78 15.50
N ILE A 5 -2.62 13.14 14.87
CA ILE A 5 -3.13 12.43 13.68
C ILE A 5 -2.06 12.44 12.58
N ARG A 6 -1.80 11.27 11.99
CA ARG A 6 -0.90 11.13 10.85
C ARG A 6 -1.64 11.36 9.54
N LEU A 7 -1.01 12.10 8.63
CA LEU A 7 -1.59 12.52 7.36
C LEU A 7 -1.12 11.60 6.22
N LEU A 8 -2.10 11.00 5.53
CA LEU A 8 -1.88 10.23 4.30
C LEU A 8 -2.48 10.98 3.12
N ILE A 9 -1.71 11.12 2.03
CA ILE A 9 -2.17 11.72 0.78
C ILE A 9 -1.97 10.73 -0.37
N SER A 10 -3.01 10.53 -1.17
CA SER A 10 -2.99 9.68 -2.37
C SER A 10 -2.89 10.55 -3.64
N PRO A 11 -1.68 10.86 -4.16
CA PRO A 11 -1.54 11.61 -5.40
C PRO A 11 -2.01 10.79 -6.61
N LYS A 12 -2.55 11.45 -7.63
CA LYS A 12 -3.02 10.83 -8.88
C LYS A 12 -1.91 10.71 -9.93
N SER A 13 -0.83 11.46 -9.80
CA SER A 13 0.28 11.51 -10.75
C SER A 13 1.64 11.60 -10.05
N LEU A 14 2.72 11.37 -10.80
CA LEU A 14 4.08 11.55 -10.28
C LEU A 14 4.38 13.02 -10.01
N GLU A 15 3.76 13.94 -10.75
CA GLU A 15 3.85 15.38 -10.57
C GLU A 15 3.23 15.81 -9.24
N GLU A 16 2.03 15.31 -8.92
CA GLU A 16 1.43 15.52 -7.60
C GLU A 16 2.29 14.89 -6.50
N ALA A 17 2.80 13.66 -6.72
CA ALA A 17 3.67 13.00 -5.75
C ALA A 17 4.94 13.82 -5.44
N LYS A 18 5.56 14.44 -6.45
CA LYS A 18 6.73 15.35 -6.29
C LYS A 18 6.42 16.55 -5.39
N VAL A 19 5.21 17.10 -5.47
CA VAL A 19 4.77 18.18 -4.58
C VAL A 19 4.56 17.63 -3.18
N VAL A 20 3.83 16.51 -3.04
CA VAL A 20 3.50 15.91 -1.74
C VAL A 20 4.75 15.56 -0.92
N VAL A 21 5.79 14.98 -1.53
CA VAL A 21 7.04 14.63 -0.80
C VAL A 21 7.80 15.84 -0.23
N GLN A 22 7.56 17.05 -0.75
CA GLN A 22 8.21 18.27 -0.23
C GLN A 22 7.58 18.77 1.07
N HIS A 23 6.37 18.30 1.41
CA HIS A 23 5.64 18.74 2.60
C HIS A 23 5.94 17.86 3.81
N LYS A 24 6.73 18.40 4.76
CA LYS A 24 7.14 17.72 6.01
C LYS A 24 6.00 17.25 6.93
N TYR A 25 4.77 17.74 6.73
CA TYR A 25 3.62 17.38 7.56
C TYR A 25 2.82 16.19 7.02
N VAL A 26 3.13 15.72 5.81
CA VAL A 26 2.57 14.50 5.25
C VAL A 26 3.39 13.34 5.76
N ASP A 27 2.77 12.37 6.43
CA ASP A 27 3.45 11.20 6.98
C ASP A 27 3.52 10.06 5.96
N TYR A 28 2.51 9.95 5.10
CA TYR A 28 2.36 8.86 4.15
C TYR A 28 2.00 9.35 2.76
N LEU A 29 2.73 8.88 1.76
CA LEU A 29 2.29 8.90 0.37
C LEU A 29 1.57 7.60 0.06
N ASP A 30 0.47 7.66 -0.70
CA ASP A 30 -0.32 6.48 -1.03
C ASP A 30 -0.45 6.30 -2.55
N CYS A 31 0.26 5.33 -3.09
CA CYS A 31 0.21 4.93 -4.48
C CYS A 31 -1.04 4.07 -4.71
N LYS A 32 -2.02 4.63 -5.42
CA LYS A 32 -3.22 3.90 -5.86
C LYS A 32 -3.60 4.25 -7.27
N ASN A 33 -4.50 3.47 -7.85
CA ASN A 33 -5.04 3.69 -9.19
C ASN A 33 -6.58 3.74 -9.15
N PRO A 34 -7.19 4.93 -9.09
CA PRO A 34 -8.65 5.07 -9.06
C PRO A 34 -9.38 4.47 -10.26
N ILE A 35 -8.69 4.25 -11.39
CA ILE A 35 -9.27 3.63 -12.59
C ILE A 35 -9.62 2.15 -12.31
N GLU A 36 -8.85 1.48 -11.46
CA GLU A 36 -9.05 0.08 -11.08
C GLU A 36 -9.90 -0.09 -9.81
N GLY A 37 -10.50 0.99 -9.30
CA GLY A 37 -11.36 0.96 -8.12
C GLY A 37 -10.91 1.87 -6.98
N SER A 38 -11.60 1.80 -5.84
CA SER A 38 -11.37 2.69 -4.68
C SER A 38 -9.96 2.52 -4.11
N LEU A 39 -9.51 1.26 -4.01
CA LEU A 39 -8.16 0.84 -3.66
C LEU A 39 -7.48 0.11 -4.83
N GLY A 40 -7.78 0.50 -6.07
CA GLY A 40 -7.18 -0.08 -7.27
C GLY A 40 -5.65 -0.04 -7.24
N ALA A 41 -5.00 -1.08 -7.77
CA ALA A 41 -3.55 -1.22 -7.74
C ALA A 41 -2.90 -0.32 -8.79
N ASN A 42 -1.78 0.29 -8.46
CA ASN A 42 -0.94 0.93 -9.48
C ASN A 42 0.18 -0.02 -9.92
N PHE A 43 0.81 0.29 -11.04
CA PHE A 43 1.85 -0.57 -11.61
C PHE A 43 3.14 -0.55 -10.78
N PRO A 44 3.93 -1.65 -10.78
CA PRO A 44 5.22 -1.74 -10.08
C PRO A 44 6.17 -0.57 -10.34
N TRP A 45 6.29 -0.14 -11.61
CA TRP A 45 7.16 0.98 -11.99
C TRP A 45 6.70 2.34 -11.47
N ILE A 46 5.39 2.50 -11.20
CA ILE A 46 4.87 3.72 -10.56
C ILE A 46 5.20 3.71 -9.07
N ILE A 47 5.02 2.58 -8.39
CA ILE A 47 5.41 2.40 -6.98
C ILE A 47 6.91 2.69 -6.81
N MET A 48 7.76 2.10 -7.66
CA MET A 48 9.22 2.34 -7.63
C MET A 48 9.59 3.81 -7.86
N LYS A 49 8.97 4.45 -8.87
CA LYS A 49 9.20 5.88 -9.13
C LYS A 49 8.77 6.73 -7.93
N MET A 50 7.59 6.49 -7.35
CA MET A 50 7.13 7.20 -6.16
C MET A 50 8.06 6.98 -4.95
N LYS A 51 8.55 5.75 -4.73
CA LYS A 51 9.51 5.46 -3.67
C LYS A 51 10.80 6.26 -3.83
N SER A 52 11.30 6.38 -5.06
CA SER A 52 12.51 7.17 -5.34
C SER A 52 12.37 8.68 -5.11
N LEU A 53 11.14 9.20 -5.04
CA LEU A 53 10.88 10.61 -4.72
C LEU A 53 11.04 10.90 -3.22
N ILE A 54 10.91 9.89 -2.37
CA ILE A 54 11.03 10.04 -0.92
C ILE A 54 12.52 10.04 -0.55
N SER A 55 13.00 11.14 0.01
CA SER A 55 14.39 11.26 0.48
C SER A 55 14.72 10.15 1.49
N PRO A 56 15.92 9.53 1.43
CA PRO A 56 16.37 8.57 2.45
C PRO A 56 16.41 9.14 3.88
N SER A 57 16.53 10.46 4.03
CA SER A 57 16.48 11.15 5.33
C SER A 57 15.07 11.52 5.79
N SER A 58 14.04 11.29 4.96
CA SER A 58 12.65 11.56 5.30
C SER A 58 12.08 10.44 6.17
N SER A 59 11.21 10.79 7.11
CA SER A 59 10.42 9.82 7.89
C SER A 59 9.14 9.38 7.17
N GLN A 60 8.88 9.91 5.98
CA GLN A 60 7.71 9.57 5.17
C GLN A 60 7.76 8.12 4.70
N LEU A 61 6.62 7.45 4.71
CA LEU A 61 6.49 6.08 4.20
C LEU A 61 5.60 6.04 2.97
N LEU A 62 5.91 5.12 2.05
CA LEU A 62 5.09 4.83 0.89
C LEU A 62 4.10 3.70 1.21
N SER A 63 2.82 4.02 1.14
CA SER A 63 1.71 3.08 1.02
C SER A 63 1.45 2.75 -0.43
N ALA A 64 1.15 1.50 -0.74
CA ALA A 64 0.68 1.07 -2.05
C ALA A 64 -0.54 0.16 -1.89
N THR A 65 -1.59 0.44 -2.64
CA THR A 65 -2.74 -0.45 -2.73
C THR A 65 -2.45 -1.59 -3.69
N ILE A 66 -2.95 -2.79 -3.38
CA ILE A 66 -2.83 -3.95 -4.26
C ILE A 66 -4.13 -4.28 -5.00
N GLY A 67 -5.21 -3.55 -4.74
CA GLY A 67 -6.49 -3.71 -5.42
C GLY A 67 -7.67 -3.84 -4.46
N ASP A 68 -8.86 -3.64 -5.02
CA ASP A 68 -10.12 -4.09 -4.45
C ASP A 68 -10.27 -5.59 -4.76
N PHE A 69 -9.74 -6.45 -3.90
CA PHE A 69 -9.57 -7.87 -4.18
C PHE A 69 -10.87 -8.68 -4.03
N PRO A 70 -11.15 -9.61 -4.96
CA PRO A 70 -12.04 -10.73 -4.70
C PRO A 70 -11.37 -11.75 -3.76
N ASN A 71 -12.10 -12.80 -3.36
CA ASN A 71 -11.55 -13.87 -2.52
C ASN A 71 -10.58 -14.79 -3.30
N LEU A 72 -9.38 -14.27 -3.62
CA LEU A 72 -8.29 -14.97 -4.32
C LEU A 72 -6.97 -14.86 -3.52
N PRO A 73 -6.78 -15.66 -2.44
CA PRO A 73 -5.65 -15.56 -1.53
C PRO A 73 -4.27 -15.63 -2.17
N GLY A 74 -4.07 -16.54 -3.14
CA GLY A 74 -2.81 -16.69 -3.85
C GLY A 74 -2.45 -15.43 -4.67
N SER A 75 -3.42 -14.91 -5.42
CA SER A 75 -3.24 -13.70 -6.23
C SER A 75 -2.99 -12.47 -5.36
N ALA A 76 -3.71 -12.32 -4.25
CA ALA A 76 -3.48 -11.25 -3.28
C ALA A 76 -2.06 -11.33 -2.68
N SER A 77 -1.60 -12.54 -2.36
CA SER A 77 -0.25 -12.76 -1.82
C SER A 77 0.85 -12.40 -2.83
N LEU A 78 0.68 -12.77 -4.10
CA LEU A 78 1.61 -12.42 -5.18
C LEU A 78 1.64 -10.91 -5.42
N ALA A 79 0.46 -10.26 -5.47
CA ALA A 79 0.36 -8.81 -5.63
C ALA A 79 0.99 -8.05 -4.46
N ALA A 80 0.76 -8.52 -3.22
CA ALA A 80 1.40 -7.97 -2.02
C ALA A 80 2.93 -8.07 -2.09
N LEU A 81 3.47 -9.23 -2.47
CA LEU A 81 4.91 -9.37 -2.66
C LEU A 81 5.42 -8.45 -3.79
N GLY A 82 4.68 -8.31 -4.88
CA GLY A 82 5.00 -7.38 -5.96
C GLY A 82 5.09 -5.92 -5.49
N ALA A 83 4.13 -5.47 -4.68
CA ALA A 83 4.15 -4.13 -4.09
C ALA A 83 5.32 -3.95 -3.10
N ALA A 84 5.62 -4.97 -2.29
CA ALA A 84 6.76 -4.97 -1.37
C ALA A 84 8.10 -4.81 -2.12
N VAL A 85 8.32 -5.64 -3.14
CA VAL A 85 9.53 -5.60 -3.98
C VAL A 85 9.65 -4.28 -4.72
N SER A 86 8.52 -3.67 -5.10
CA SER A 86 8.48 -2.36 -5.76
C SER A 86 8.78 -1.19 -4.82
N GLY A 87 8.94 -1.43 -3.51
CA GLY A 87 9.40 -0.44 -2.54
C GLY A 87 8.32 0.12 -1.61
N ALA A 88 7.14 -0.48 -1.54
CA ALA A 88 6.11 -0.07 -0.59
C ALA A 88 6.51 -0.43 0.86
N ASP A 89 6.40 0.55 1.77
CA ASP A 89 6.61 0.37 3.20
C ASP A 89 5.31 -0.07 3.91
N ILE A 90 4.17 0.22 3.27
CA ILE A 90 2.83 -0.16 3.72
C ILE A 90 2.09 -0.76 2.53
N ILE A 91 1.53 -1.95 2.71
CA ILE A 91 0.70 -2.61 1.70
C ILE A 91 -0.75 -2.52 2.16
N LYS A 92 -1.62 -2.02 1.28
CA LYS A 92 -3.04 -1.83 1.56
C LYS A 92 -3.88 -2.70 0.64
N ILE A 93 -4.80 -3.46 1.21
CA ILE A 93 -5.72 -4.33 0.47
C ILE A 93 -7.16 -3.95 0.75
N GLY A 94 -7.96 -3.86 -0.31
CA GLY A 94 -9.42 -3.77 -0.23
C GLY A 94 -10.05 -5.16 -0.22
N LEU A 95 -10.85 -5.50 0.79
CA LEU A 95 -11.66 -6.72 0.85
C LEU A 95 -13.03 -6.42 0.21
N LYS A 96 -13.17 -6.67 -1.10
CA LYS A 96 -14.39 -6.28 -1.82
C LYS A 96 -15.45 -7.38 -1.87
N GLU A 97 -15.04 -8.62 -2.10
CA GLU A 97 -15.99 -9.73 -2.36
C GLU A 97 -15.83 -10.91 -1.38
N SER A 98 -15.00 -10.77 -0.35
CA SER A 98 -14.94 -11.75 0.74
C SER A 98 -16.17 -11.60 1.64
N THR A 99 -17.01 -12.63 1.68
CA THR A 99 -18.33 -12.57 2.34
C THR A 99 -18.34 -13.11 3.77
N THR A 100 -17.28 -13.80 4.18
CA THR A 100 -17.14 -14.38 5.53
C THR A 100 -15.86 -13.91 6.21
N GLU A 101 -15.88 -13.83 7.55
CA GLU A 101 -14.70 -13.51 8.35
C GLU A 101 -13.57 -14.54 8.12
N GLU A 102 -13.93 -15.82 8.00
CA GLU A 102 -12.98 -16.92 7.79
C GLU A 102 -12.22 -16.77 6.46
N ASP A 103 -12.92 -16.42 5.38
CA ASP A 103 -12.32 -16.13 4.09
C ASP A 103 -11.37 -14.93 4.16
N CYS A 104 -11.81 -13.84 4.81
CA CYS A 104 -10.98 -12.66 5.03
C CYS A 104 -9.70 -13.00 5.80
N ILE A 105 -9.81 -13.78 6.88
CA ILE A 105 -8.66 -14.23 7.68
C ILE A 105 -7.73 -15.11 6.84
N TYR A 106 -8.26 -16.05 6.06
CA TYR A 106 -7.45 -16.95 5.23
C TYR A 106 -6.68 -16.17 4.16
N LEU A 107 -7.34 -15.25 3.47
CA LEU A 107 -6.72 -14.34 2.52
C LEU A 107 -5.61 -13.51 3.18
N MET A 108 -5.91 -12.85 4.29
CA MET A 108 -4.96 -11.98 4.97
C MET A 108 -3.77 -12.74 5.56
N LYS A 109 -3.94 -13.99 6.01
CA LYS A 109 -2.83 -14.85 6.44
C LYS A 109 -1.84 -15.10 5.29
N GLY A 110 -2.35 -15.34 4.08
CA GLY A 110 -1.52 -15.49 2.88
C GLY A 110 -0.71 -14.22 2.59
N VAL A 111 -1.38 -13.07 2.56
CA VAL A 111 -0.76 -11.75 2.33
C VAL A 111 0.31 -11.44 3.38
N VAL A 112 -0.02 -11.60 4.67
CA VAL A 112 0.91 -11.35 5.79
C VAL A 112 2.12 -12.26 5.66
N LYS A 113 1.93 -13.56 5.40
CA LYS A 113 3.04 -14.50 5.23
C LYS A 113 3.95 -14.08 4.08
N ALA A 114 3.39 -13.79 2.90
CA ALA A 114 4.17 -13.39 1.73
C ALA A 114 5.02 -12.14 2.00
N VAL A 115 4.41 -11.10 2.57
CA VAL A 115 5.10 -9.82 2.85
C VAL A 115 6.13 -9.96 3.96
N LYS A 116 5.78 -10.62 5.08
CA LYS A 116 6.68 -10.72 6.24
C LYS A 116 7.84 -11.68 6.02
N THR A 117 7.71 -12.67 5.14
CA THR A 117 8.83 -13.50 4.69
C THR A 117 9.83 -12.68 3.88
N TYR A 118 9.36 -11.73 3.06
CA TYR A 118 10.23 -10.82 2.30
C TYR A 118 10.86 -9.73 3.18
N ASN A 119 10.06 -9.01 3.97
CA ASN A 119 10.52 -7.97 4.87
C ASN A 119 9.58 -7.81 6.07
N LYS A 120 10.09 -8.13 7.26
CA LYS A 120 9.33 -8.10 8.52
C LYS A 120 8.84 -6.69 8.91
N ASN A 121 9.46 -5.63 8.40
CA ASN A 121 9.17 -4.25 8.77
C ASN A 121 8.02 -3.62 7.95
N ILE A 122 7.69 -4.19 6.78
CA ILE A 122 6.60 -3.67 5.95
C ILE A 122 5.27 -3.84 6.68
N LYS A 123 4.47 -2.78 6.76
CA LYS A 123 3.16 -2.82 7.42
C LYS A 123 2.11 -3.32 6.43
N ILE A 124 1.09 -4.01 6.95
CA ILE A 124 -0.05 -4.46 6.15
C ILE A 124 -1.30 -3.79 6.73
N VAL A 125 -2.13 -3.22 5.86
CA VAL A 125 -3.41 -2.59 6.19
C VAL A 125 -4.50 -3.30 5.41
N VAL A 126 -5.54 -3.73 6.11
CA VAL A 126 -6.77 -4.21 5.52
C VAL A 126 -7.80 -3.07 5.55
N ALA A 127 -8.55 -2.92 4.46
CA ALA A 127 -9.68 -2.02 4.35
C ALA A 127 -10.85 -2.80 3.75
N GLY A 128 -12.03 -2.68 4.32
CA GLY A 128 -13.26 -3.34 3.91
C GLY A 128 -14.45 -2.46 4.26
#